data_AF-A0A645DFI8-F1
#
_entry.id   AF-A0A645DFI8-F1
#
_cell.length_a   1.000
_cell.length_b   1.000
_cell.length_c   1.000
_cell.angle_alpha   90.00
_cell.angle_beta   90.00
_cell.angle_gamma   90.00
#
_symmetry.space_group_name_H-M   'P 1'
#
loop_
_entity.id
_entity.type
_entity.pdbx_description
1 polymer ?
#
loop_
_entity_poly.entity_id
_entity_poly.type
_entity_poly.pdbx_seq_one_letter_code
_entity_poly.pdbx_strand_id
1 'polypeptide(L)' 'MRIPAVFRLLQTLGELEERHMFNTFNMGVGMTITLPGAQVDRAIALLGEAGVTAYPIGEVVSGGEGVALC' A
#
# COMPACT_ATOMS: atom_id res chain seq x y z
N MET A 1 -3.22 -5.97 -2.49
CA MET A 1 -2.71 -5.61 -1.15
C MET A 1 -3.27 -6.59 -0.12
N ARG A 2 -2.46 -7.07 0.84
CA ARG A 2 -2.98 -7.89 1.95
C ARG A 2 -3.25 -7.00 3.16
N ILE A 3 -4.51 -6.85 3.53
CA ILE A 3 -4.93 -6.09 4.73
C ILE A 3 -4.86 -7.00 5.96
N PRO A 4 -4.04 -6.68 6.98
CA PRO A 4 -4.02 -7.40 8.25
C PRO A 4 -5.40 -7.46 8.92
N ALA A 5 -5.74 -8.58 9.55
CA ALA A 5 -7.07 -8.83 10.11
C ALA A 5 -7.49 -7.79 11.17
N VAL A 6 -6.51 -7.21 11.90
CA VAL A 6 -6.77 -6.16 12.89
C VAL A 6 -7.48 -4.94 12.30
N PHE A 7 -7.17 -4.55 11.06
CA PHE A 7 -7.83 -3.39 10.45
C PHE A 7 -9.29 -3.66 10.11
N ARG A 8 -9.62 -4.88 9.67
CA ARG A 8 -11.03 -5.28 9.47
C ARG A 8 -11.81 -5.29 10.79
N LEU A 9 -11.16 -5.73 11.88
CA LEU A 9 -11.76 -5.68 13.21
C LEU A 9 -12.02 -4.23 13.65
N LEU A 10 -11.02 -3.34 13.52
CA LEU A 10 -11.15 -1.92 13.85
C LEU A 10 -12.23 -1.23 13.03
N GLN A 11 -12.31 -1.52 11.73
CA GLN A 11 -13.34 -1.00 10.84
C GLN A 11 -14.74 -1.39 11.32
N THR A 12 -14.92 -2.67 11.68
CA THR A 12 -16.21 -3.20 12.15
C THR A 12 -16.61 -2.59 13.49
N LEU A 13 -15.68 -2.51 14.44
CA LEU A 13 -15.96 -1.98 15.79
C LEU A 13 -16.21 -0.47 15.79
N GLY A 14 -15.58 0.27 14.88
CA GLY A 14 -15.73 1.71 14.75
C GLY A 14 -16.80 2.14 13.75
N GLU A 15 -17.49 1.21 13.10
CA GLU A 15 -18.46 1.48 12.01
C GLU A 15 -17.88 2.43 10.94
N LEU A 16 -16.60 2.24 10.59
CA LEU A 16 -15.86 3.16 9.73
C LEU A 16 -16.05 2.82 8.26
N GLU A 17 -16.32 3.85 7.46
CA GLU A 17 -16.20 3.76 6.00
C GLU A 17 -14.75 3.47 5.60
N GLU A 18 -14.56 2.73 4.50
CA GLU A 18 -13.25 2.32 4.01
C GLU A 18 -12.30 3.51 3.78
N ARG A 19 -12.80 4.63 3.26
CA ARG A 19 -12.01 5.85 3.08
C ARG A 19 -11.40 6.37 4.38
N HIS A 20 -12.10 6.25 5.51
CA HIS A 20 -11.57 6.67 6.81
C HIS A 20 -10.46 5.74 7.28
N MET A 21 -10.56 4.45 6.94
CA MET A 21 -9.52 3.47 7.22
C MET A 21 -8.22 3.81 6.49
N PHE A 22 -8.28 4.09 5.18
CA PHE A 22 -7.10 4.47 4.39
C PHE A 22 -6.53 5.85 4.72
N ASN A 23 -7.37 6.79 5.15
CA ASN A 23 -6.90 8.13 5.58
C ASN A 23 -6.20 8.11 6.94
N THR A 24 -6.43 7.08 7.77
CA THR A 24 -5.96 7.03 9.17
C THR A 24 -4.88 5.98 9.38
N PHE A 25 -5.01 4.82 8.73
CA PHE A 25 -4.16 3.67 8.94
C PHE A 25 -3.38 3.32 7.67
N ASN A 26 -2.24 2.66 7.87
CA ASN A 26 -1.38 2.21 6.78
C ASN A 26 -1.96 1.02 5.99
N MET A 27 -3.04 0.40 6.48
CA MET A 27 -3.76 -0.73 5.87
C MET A 27 -2.86 -1.94 5.50
N GLY A 28 -1.70 -2.07 6.13
CA GLY A 28 -0.74 -3.15 5.90
C GLY A 28 0.51 -2.77 5.10
N VAL A 29 0.67 -1.51 4.66
CA VAL A 29 1.87 -1.03 3.97
C VAL A 29 2.49 0.12 4.76
N GLY A 30 3.55 -0.16 5.51
CA GLY A 30 4.23 0.84 6.34
C GLY A 30 5.25 1.71 5.61
N MET A 31 5.67 1.32 4.40
CA MET A 31 6.68 2.02 3.62
C MET A 31 6.42 1.84 2.13
N THR A 32 6.65 2.90 1.36
CA THR A 32 6.53 2.90 -0.10
C THR A 32 7.82 3.42 -0.73
N ILE A 33 8.19 2.85 -1.87
CA ILE A 33 9.33 3.31 -2.68
C ILE A 33 8.81 3.55 -4.09
N THR A 34 9.16 4.70 -4.66
CA THR A 34 8.81 5.06 -6.05
C THR A 34 10.07 4.95 -6.90
N LEU A 35 9.97 4.19 -8.00
CA LEU A 35 11.08 3.92 -8.91
C LEU A 35 10.57 3.78 -10.35
N PRO A 36 11.44 3.86 -11.37
CA PRO A 36 11.07 3.55 -12.75
C PRO A 36 10.48 2.14 -12.85
N GLY A 37 9.41 1.97 -13.63
CA GLY A 37 8.70 0.69 -13.76
C GLY A 37 9.62 -0.48 -14.16
N ALA A 38 10.61 -0.22 -15.01
CA ALA A 38 11.61 -1.21 -15.43
C ALA A 38 12.51 -1.74 -14.29
N GLN A 39 12.52 -1.11 -13.12
CA GLN A 39 13.34 -1.51 -11.97
C GLN A 39 12.54 -2.27 -10.89
N VAL A 40 11.22 -2.41 -11.05
CA VAL A 40 10.32 -2.98 -10.02
C VAL A 40 10.71 -4.40 -9.63
N ASP A 41 10.88 -5.28 -10.60
CA ASP A 41 11.21 -6.69 -10.34
C ASP A 41 12.57 -6.85 -9.65
N ARG A 42 13.55 -6.04 -10.08
CA ARG A 42 14.88 -6.01 -9.46
C ARG A 42 14.81 -5.53 -8.00
N ALA A 43 14.02 -4.49 -7.73
CA ALA A 43 13.83 -4.00 -6.37
C ALA A 43 13.15 -5.04 -5.46
N ILE A 44 12.13 -5.73 -5.96
CA ILE A 44 11.43 -6.79 -5.22
C ILE A 44 12.40 -7.95 -4.90
N ALA A 45 13.23 -8.35 -5.87
CA ALA A 45 14.23 -9.40 -5.65
C ALA A 45 15.24 -9.02 -4.56
N LEU A 46 15.83 -7.82 -4.64
CA LEU A 46 16.77 -7.31 -3.65
C LEU A 46 16.16 -7.20 -2.24
N LEU A 47 14.92 -6.72 -2.15
CA LEU A 47 14.20 -6.65 -0.88
C LEU A 47 13.92 -8.06 -0.33
N GLY A 48 13.57 -9.00 -1.19
CA GLY A 48 13.38 -10.41 -0.82
C GLY A 48 14.64 -11.05 -0.25
N GLU A 49 15.81 -10.79 -0.83
CA GLU A 49 17.12 -11.23 -0.31
C GLU A 49 17.40 -10.64 1.08
N ALA A 50 16.93 -9.43 1.35
CA ALA A 50 17.02 -8.77 2.65
C ALA A 50 15.91 -9.20 3.64
N GLY A 51 15.06 -10.17 3.28
CA GLY A 51 13.96 -10.65 4.13
C GLY A 51 12.75 -9.72 4.17
N VAL A 52 12.66 -8.74 3.27
CA VAL A 52 11.55 -7.78 3.17
C VAL A 52 10.59 -8.21 2.07
N THR A 53 9.33 -8.45 2.43
CA THR A 53 8.26 -8.72 1.46
C THR A 53 7.77 -7.41 0.85
N ALA A 54 7.96 -7.24 -0.46
CA ALA A 54 7.50 -6.08 -1.21
C ALA A 54 6.66 -6.51 -2.43
N TYR A 55 5.77 -5.63 -2.87
CA TYR A 55 4.92 -5.84 -4.04
C TYR A 55 4.51 -4.50 -4.65
N PRO A 56 4.19 -4.43 -5.95
CA PRO A 56 3.66 -3.21 -6.56
C PRO A 56 2.30 -2.85 -5.95
N ILE A 57 2.11 -1.57 -5.61
CA ILE A 57 0.86 -1.07 -4.98
C ILE A 57 0.17 0.03 -5.79
N GLY A 58 0.77 0.49 -6.89
CA GLY A 58 0.23 1.55 -7.72
C GLY A 58 1.29 2.13 -8.66
N GLU A 59 0.91 3.20 -9.34
CA GLU A 59 1.73 3.93 -10.28
C GLU A 59 1.52 5.44 -10.12
N VAL A 60 2.52 6.23 -10.53
CA VAL A 60 2.41 7.70 -10.58
C VAL A 60 1.98 8.07 -12.00
N VAL A 61 0.79 8.63 -12.13
CA VAL A 61 0.23 9.12 -13.40
C VAL A 61 0.24 10.64 -13.46
N SER A 62 0.31 11.20 -14.66
CA SER A 62 0.16 12.65 -14.85
C SER A 62 -1.28 13.08 -14.56
N GLY A 63 -1.46 14.07 -13.68
CA GLY A 63 -2.76 14.57 -13.26
C GLY A 63 -2.65 15.52 -12.06
N GLY A 64 -3.78 16.08 -11.62
CA GLY A 64 -3.85 17.06 -10.51
C GLY A 64 -4.72 16.65 -9.31
N GLU A 65 -5.36 15.48 -9.35
CA GLU A 65 -6.42 15.10 -8.40
C GLU A 65 -5.92 14.41 -7.12
N GLY A 66 -4.60 14.31 -6.93
CA GLY A 66 -4.01 13.70 -5.73
C GLY A 66 -3.95 12.17 -5.81
N VAL A 67 -4.37 11.47 -4.75
CA VAL A 67 -4.30 10.02 -4.64
C VAL A 67 -5.67 9.41 -4.92
N ALA A 68 -5.74 8.51 -5.91
CA ALA A 68 -6.92 7.69 -6.17
C ALA A 68 -6.72 6.29 -5.56
N LEU A 69 -7.71 5.82 -4.80
CA LEU A 69 -7.79 4.44 -4.34
C LEU A 69 -8.68 3.68 -5.34
N CYS A 70 -8.12 2.65 -5.99
CA CYS A 70 -8.74 1.89 -7.08
C CYS A 70 -8.99 0.43 -6.69
#